data_AF-A0A7S1UQE3-F1
#
_entry.id   AF-A0A7S1UQE3-F1
#
_cell.length_a   1.000
_cell.length_b   1.000
_cell.length_c   1.000
_cell.angle_alpha   90.00
_cell.angle_beta   90.00
_cell.angle_gamma   90.00
#
_symmetry.space_group_name_H-M   'P 1'
#
loop_
_entity.id
_entity.type
_entity.pdbx_description
1 polymer ?
#
loop_
_entity_poly.entity_id
_entity_poly.type
_entity_poly.pdbx_seq_one_letter_code
_entity_poly.pdbx_strand_id
1 'polypeptide(L)'
;DDAGEEPIEGSTIMLLDSDGDVVASTDTDLDGCYVFYDLPTGIYSVTQTNLPGFVDVTDADGPLSGGDNDDLDSQILEVPVDDGENVTEQDFTDEKDGDLRTISGTVLEDTDGDDAGDAPISDSPVALVAPDGTIVATTSTDS
;
A
#
# COMPACT_ATOMS: atom_id res chain seq x y z
N ASP A 1 14.31 2.68 -5.56
CA ASP A 1 14.80 1.41 -5.01
C ASP A 1 13.82 0.36 -5.51
N ASP A 2 14.27 -0.87 -5.77
CA ASP A 2 13.46 -1.98 -6.34
C ASP A 2 12.53 -2.64 -5.31
N ALA A 3 12.36 -2.04 -4.13
CA ALA A 3 11.48 -2.57 -3.11
C ALA A 3 10.03 -2.28 -3.53
N GLY A 4 9.39 -3.26 -4.17
CA GLY A 4 8.12 -3.13 -4.87
C GLY A 4 8.05 -3.93 -6.18
N GLU A 5 9.17 -4.50 -6.65
CA GLU A 5 9.22 -5.29 -7.91
C GLU A 5 8.96 -6.80 -7.73
N GLU A 6 8.71 -7.30 -6.51
CA GLU A 6 8.38 -8.72 -6.31
C GLU A 6 6.87 -8.96 -6.52
N PRO A 7 6.47 -9.90 -7.39
CA PRO A 7 5.06 -10.17 -7.62
C PRO A 7 4.32 -10.58 -6.34
N ILE A 8 3.13 -10.04 -6.15
CA ILE A 8 2.30 -10.30 -4.96
C ILE A 8 1.19 -11.28 -5.34
N GLU A 9 1.33 -12.53 -4.92
CA GLU A 9 0.31 -13.58 -5.06
C GLU A 9 -0.78 -13.46 -3.97
N GLY A 10 -2.04 -13.60 -4.35
CA GLY A 10 -3.17 -13.74 -3.44
C GLY A 10 -3.85 -12.44 -3.02
N SER A 11 -3.49 -11.30 -3.62
CA SER A 11 -4.25 -10.06 -3.46
C SER A 11 -5.61 -10.20 -4.13
N THR A 12 -6.68 -9.87 -3.42
CA THR A 12 -8.04 -9.96 -3.98
C THR A 12 -8.34 -8.73 -4.81
N ILE A 13 -8.71 -8.93 -6.07
CA ILE A 13 -9.12 -7.91 -7.04
C ILE A 13 -10.62 -8.05 -7.31
N MET A 14 -11.34 -6.94 -7.24
CA MET A 14 -12.78 -6.86 -7.48
C MET A 14 -13.07 -5.91 -8.63
N LEU A 15 -13.94 -6.34 -9.56
CA LEU A 15 -14.44 -5.53 -10.66
C LEU A 15 -15.86 -5.05 -10.31
N LEU A 16 -16.07 -3.74 -10.36
CA LEU A 16 -17.33 -3.07 -10.09
C LEU A 16 -17.87 -2.46 -11.39
N ASP A 17 -19.18 -2.47 -11.56
CA ASP A 17 -19.86 -1.77 -12.66
C ASP A 17 -20.10 -0.28 -12.36
N SER A 18 -20.76 0.41 -13.28
CA SER A 18 -21.09 1.84 -13.14
C SER A 18 -22.03 2.18 -11.99
N ASP A 19 -22.76 1.20 -11.45
CA ASP A 19 -23.63 1.38 -10.28
C ASP A 19 -22.87 1.12 -8.96
N GLY A 20 -21.60 0.70 -9.04
CA GLY A 20 -20.74 0.35 -7.90
C GLY A 20 -20.98 -1.07 -7.39
N ASP A 21 -21.70 -1.91 -8.15
CA ASP A 21 -21.97 -3.29 -7.78
C ASP A 21 -20.82 -4.20 -8.23
N VAL A 22 -20.42 -5.13 -7.37
CA VAL A 22 -19.35 -6.11 -7.68
C VAL A 22 -19.88 -7.12 -8.70
N VAL A 23 -19.30 -7.10 -9.89
CA VAL A 23 -19.68 -8.00 -11.00
C VAL A 23 -18.73 -9.18 -11.16
N ALA A 24 -17.49 -9.07 -10.69
CA ALA A 24 -16.52 -10.17 -10.68
C ALA A 24 -15.45 -9.99 -9.58
N SER A 25 -14.78 -11.07 -9.22
CA SER A 25 -13.61 -11.06 -8.34
C SER A 25 -12.61 -12.14 -8.74
N THR A 26 -11.32 -11.87 -8.56
CA THR A 26 -10.22 -12.83 -8.73
C THR A 26 -9.13 -12.54 -7.73
N ASP A 27 -8.22 -13.48 -7.49
CA ASP A 27 -6.99 -13.24 -6.75
C ASP A 27 -5.81 -13.14 -7.74
N THR A 28 -4.77 -12.38 -7.38
CA THR A 28 -3.51 -12.34 -8.15
C THR A 28 -2.79 -13.69 -8.08
N ASP A 29 -2.17 -14.09 -9.19
CA ASP A 29 -1.45 -15.36 -9.30
C ASP A 29 0.02 -15.28 -8.81
N LEU A 30 0.78 -16.37 -9.01
CA LEU A 30 2.20 -16.46 -8.61
C LEU A 30 3.09 -15.40 -9.28
N ASP A 31 2.68 -14.86 -10.42
CA ASP A 31 3.35 -13.80 -11.15
C ASP A 31 2.71 -12.43 -10.86
N GLY A 32 1.85 -12.32 -9.83
CA GLY A 32 1.16 -11.10 -9.42
C GLY A 32 0.07 -10.63 -10.39
N CYS A 33 -0.26 -11.46 -11.39
CA CYS A 33 -1.16 -11.09 -12.47
C CYS A 33 -2.61 -11.41 -12.11
N TYR A 34 -3.54 -10.60 -12.62
CA TYR A 34 -4.98 -10.86 -12.57
C TYR A 34 -5.61 -10.59 -13.93
N VAL A 35 -6.76 -11.21 -14.20
CA VAL A 35 -7.48 -11.03 -15.47
C VAL A 35 -8.96 -11.34 -15.33
N PHE A 36 -9.79 -10.50 -15.94
CA PHE A 36 -11.22 -10.73 -16.12
C PHE A 36 -11.50 -10.99 -17.60
N TYR A 37 -12.09 -12.14 -17.92
CA TYR A 37 -12.39 -12.53 -19.30
C TYR A 37 -13.84 -12.22 -19.67
N ASP A 38 -14.09 -12.06 -20.98
CA ASP A 38 -15.43 -11.96 -21.57
C ASP A 38 -16.33 -10.86 -20.96
N LEU A 39 -15.73 -9.70 -20.65
CA LEU A 39 -16.45 -8.55 -20.10
C LEU A 39 -17.37 -7.91 -21.16
N PRO A 40 -18.65 -7.67 -20.83
CA PRO A 40 -19.52 -6.85 -21.68
C PRO A 40 -18.99 -5.42 -21.82
N THR A 41 -19.35 -4.77 -22.93
CA THR A 41 -19.06 -3.33 -23.09
C THR A 41 -19.67 -2.52 -21.95
N GLY A 42 -18.86 -1.67 -21.33
CA GLY A 42 -19.26 -0.91 -20.16
C GLY A 42 -18.12 -0.08 -19.57
N ILE A 43 -18.44 0.68 -18.54
CA ILE A 43 -17.46 1.40 -17.72
C ILE A 43 -17.41 0.67 -16.38
N TYR A 44 -16.20 0.32 -15.96
CA TYR A 44 -15.96 -0.43 -14.74
C TYR A 44 -15.03 0.34 -13.80
N SER A 45 -14.92 -0.17 -12.58
CA SER A 45 -13.86 0.20 -11.64
C SER A 45 -13.22 -1.07 -11.11
N VAL A 46 -11.91 -1.04 -10.90
CA VAL A 46 -11.15 -2.16 -10.33
C VAL A 46 -10.70 -1.76 -8.94
N THR A 47 -10.86 -2.64 -7.97
CA THR A 47 -10.40 -2.40 -6.59
C THR A 47 -9.54 -3.56 -6.12
N GLN A 48 -8.47 -3.26 -5.42
CA GLN A 48 -7.64 -4.24 -4.73
C GLN A 48 -7.94 -4.23 -3.24
N THR A 49 -7.84 -5.41 -2.61
CA THR A 49 -7.70 -5.53 -1.16
C THR A 49 -6.28 -5.98 -0.84
N ASN A 50 -5.55 -5.14 -0.12
CA ASN A 50 -4.15 -5.40 0.21
C ASN A 50 -4.01 -6.57 1.19
N LEU A 51 -2.95 -7.33 0.98
CA LEU A 51 -2.59 -8.41 1.89
C LEU A 51 -2.07 -7.83 3.22
N PRO A 52 -2.30 -8.51 4.35
CA PRO A 52 -1.74 -8.09 5.63
C PRO A 52 -0.21 -7.95 5.57
N GLY A 53 0.29 -6.78 5.94
CA GLY A 53 1.72 -6.46 5.91
C GLY A 53 2.21 -5.84 4.59
N PHE A 54 1.29 -5.45 3.71
CA PHE A 54 1.54 -4.60 2.55
C PHE A 54 0.77 -3.28 2.71
N VAL A 55 1.32 -2.22 2.13
CA VAL A 55 0.74 -0.89 2.08
C VAL A 55 0.72 -0.40 0.64
N ASP A 56 -0.35 0.31 0.24
CA ASP A 56 -0.43 0.92 -1.08
C ASP A 56 0.69 1.94 -1.29
N VAL A 57 1.24 1.96 -2.50
CA VAL A 57 2.25 2.93 -2.92
C VAL A 57 1.72 3.77 -4.07
N THR A 58 1.32 3.12 -5.17
CA THR A 58 0.82 3.78 -6.37
C THR A 58 -0.04 2.84 -7.20
N ASP A 59 -1.12 3.38 -7.75
CA ASP A 59 -1.95 2.69 -8.73
C ASP A 59 -1.68 3.26 -10.12
N ALA A 60 -1.61 2.38 -11.12
CA ALA A 60 -1.37 2.73 -12.51
C ALA A 60 -2.65 2.54 -13.32
N ASP A 61 -3.24 3.67 -13.70
CA ASP A 61 -4.33 3.74 -14.65
C ASP A 61 -3.78 3.51 -16.07
N GLY A 62 -4.11 2.37 -16.66
CA GLY A 62 -3.75 2.11 -18.05
C GLY A 62 -4.36 3.13 -19.02
N PRO A 63 -3.91 3.17 -20.28
CA PRO A 63 -4.08 4.30 -21.20
C PRO A 63 -5.53 4.63 -21.59
N LEU A 64 -6.48 3.77 -21.22
CA LEU A 64 -7.90 3.92 -21.49
C LEU A 64 -8.70 4.40 -20.27
N SER A 65 -8.15 4.37 -19.06
CA SER A 65 -8.83 4.82 -17.83
C SER A 65 -8.88 6.33 -17.71
N GLY A 66 -9.95 6.83 -17.08
CA GLY A 66 -10.28 8.26 -16.94
C GLY A 66 -9.33 9.06 -16.03
N GLY A 67 -8.50 8.38 -15.25
CA GLY A 67 -7.40 8.97 -14.48
C GLY A 67 -7.80 9.53 -13.11
N ASP A 68 -7.41 8.82 -12.05
CA ASP A 68 -6.88 9.45 -10.83
C ASP A 68 -5.67 8.64 -10.32
N ASN A 69 -4.52 8.86 -10.95
CA ASN A 69 -3.26 8.18 -10.68
C ASN A 69 -2.55 8.69 -9.40
N ASP A 70 -3.30 9.06 -8.35
CA ASP A 70 -2.83 9.66 -7.09
C ASP A 70 -3.45 9.04 -5.83
N ASP A 71 -4.48 8.20 -5.92
CA ASP A 71 -5.13 7.75 -4.70
C ASP A 71 -4.48 6.46 -4.16
N LEU A 72 -3.91 6.58 -2.96
CA LEU A 72 -3.53 5.46 -2.08
C LEU A 72 -4.79 4.71 -1.58
N ASP A 73 -5.74 4.42 -2.47
CA ASP A 73 -7.07 3.90 -2.13
C ASP A 73 -7.36 2.53 -2.74
N SER A 74 -6.36 1.90 -3.35
CA SER A 74 -6.45 0.58 -3.98
C SER A 74 -7.57 0.54 -5.03
N GLN A 75 -7.76 1.61 -5.80
CA GLN A 75 -8.87 1.75 -6.73
C GLN A 75 -8.46 2.39 -8.07
N ILE A 76 -8.86 1.75 -9.16
CA ILE A 76 -8.75 2.26 -10.53
C ILE A 76 -10.15 2.55 -11.07
N LEU A 77 -10.38 3.78 -11.51
CA LEU A 77 -11.68 4.30 -11.89
C LEU A 77 -11.87 4.44 -13.40
N GLU A 78 -13.14 4.44 -13.80
CA GLU A 78 -13.58 4.74 -15.17
C GLU A 78 -12.85 3.93 -16.25
N VAL A 79 -12.78 2.61 -16.09
CA VAL A 79 -12.15 1.67 -17.05
C VAL A 79 -13.14 1.37 -18.18
N PRO A 80 -13.00 1.96 -19.40
CA PRO A 80 -13.92 1.71 -20.48
C PRO A 80 -13.51 0.43 -21.22
N VAL A 81 -14.43 -0.54 -21.27
CA VAL A 81 -14.28 -1.75 -22.06
C VAL A 81 -15.18 -1.61 -23.27
N ASP A 82 -14.59 -1.44 -24.45
CA ASP A 82 -15.30 -1.41 -25.73
C ASP A 82 -15.29 -2.78 -26.44
N ASP A 83 -16.20 -2.97 -27.40
CA ASP A 83 -16.36 -4.27 -28.09
C ASP A 83 -15.06 -4.72 -28.79
N GLY A 84 -14.53 -5.86 -28.35
CA GLY A 84 -13.31 -6.45 -28.89
C GLY A 84 -12.02 -5.77 -28.46
N GLU A 85 -12.06 -4.82 -27.51
CA GLU A 85 -10.87 -4.19 -26.95
C GLU A 85 -10.42 -4.88 -25.66
N ASN A 86 -9.11 -5.06 -25.52
CA ASN A 86 -8.51 -5.49 -24.27
C ASN A 86 -7.97 -4.24 -23.55
N VAL A 87 -8.42 -4.03 -22.32
CA VAL A 87 -7.86 -3.02 -21.43
C VAL A 87 -6.75 -3.68 -20.61
N THR A 88 -5.57 -3.10 -20.62
CA THR A 88 -4.36 -3.62 -19.93
C THR A 88 -3.74 -2.52 -19.07
N GLU A 89 -2.66 -2.85 -18.37
CA GLU A 89 -1.88 -1.90 -17.54
C GLU A 89 -2.73 -1.27 -16.44
N GLN A 90 -3.67 -2.04 -15.88
CA GLN A 90 -4.43 -1.67 -14.68
C GLN A 90 -3.67 -2.24 -13.49
N ASP A 91 -2.57 -1.62 -13.13
CA ASP A 91 -1.59 -2.22 -12.21
C ASP A 91 -1.68 -1.56 -10.83
N PHE A 92 -1.54 -2.35 -9.76
CA PHE A 92 -1.45 -1.86 -8.40
C PHE A 92 -0.03 -2.09 -7.87
N THR A 93 0.54 -1.11 -7.17
CA THR A 93 1.88 -1.22 -6.57
C THR A 93 1.79 -1.12 -5.06
N ASP A 94 2.19 -2.18 -4.38
CA ASP A 94 2.27 -2.25 -2.92
C ASP A 94 3.71 -2.41 -2.44
N GLU A 95 3.99 -1.89 -1.24
CA GLU A 95 5.25 -2.09 -0.53
C GLU A 95 5.01 -2.89 0.76
N LYS A 96 5.95 -3.76 1.11
CA LYS A 96 5.88 -4.49 2.36
C LYS A 96 6.13 -3.55 3.53
N ASP A 97 5.26 -3.57 4.55
CA ASP A 97 5.29 -2.69 5.73
C ASP A 97 6.65 -2.69 6.48
N GLY A 98 7.43 -3.76 6.34
CA GLY A 98 8.79 -3.89 6.90
C GLY A 98 9.91 -3.24 6.09
N ASP A 99 9.67 -2.88 4.83
CA ASP A 99 10.64 -2.20 3.95
C ASP A 99 10.51 -0.67 4.05
N LEU A 100 9.42 -0.19 4.66
CA LEU A 100 9.27 1.21 5.06
C LEU A 100 10.42 1.65 5.98
N ARG A 101 10.93 2.85 5.74
CA ARG A 101 12.09 3.40 6.46
C ARG A 101 11.78 3.56 7.95
N THR A 102 12.31 2.65 8.77
CA THR A 102 12.16 2.71 10.23
C THR A 102 13.25 3.55 10.88
N ILE A 103 12.88 4.34 11.89
CA ILE A 103 13.82 4.98 12.82
C ILE A 103 13.61 4.32 14.19
N SER A 104 14.62 3.63 14.69
CA SER A 104 14.58 2.94 15.99
C SER A 104 15.79 3.29 16.85
N GLY A 105 15.64 3.14 18.16
CA GLY A 105 16.66 3.42 19.16
C GLY A 105 16.24 2.90 20.54
N THR A 106 17.13 2.99 21.51
CA THR A 106 16.87 2.65 22.92
C THR A 106 17.06 3.87 23.80
N VAL A 107 16.28 3.96 24.88
CA VAL A 107 16.49 4.94 25.95
C VAL A 107 17.01 4.17 27.16
N LEU A 108 18.20 4.52 27.61
CA LEU A 108 18.87 3.88 28.74
C LEU A 108 19.05 4.88 29.88
N GLU A 109 18.84 4.43 31.12
CA GLU A 109 19.22 5.13 32.34
C GLU A 109 20.72 4.97 32.57
N ASP A 110 21.39 6.03 33.01
CA ASP A 110 22.75 6.00 33.56
C ASP A 110 22.63 6.00 35.09
N THR A 111 22.91 4.85 35.70
CA THR A 111 22.71 4.60 37.13
C THR A 111 24.00 4.71 37.94
N ASP A 112 25.16 4.60 37.30
CA ASP A 112 26.46 4.63 37.97
C ASP A 112 27.31 5.88 37.66
N GLY A 113 26.82 6.74 36.76
CA GLY A 113 27.39 8.03 36.43
C GLY A 113 28.64 7.95 35.55
N ASP A 114 28.75 6.91 34.72
CA ASP A 114 29.88 6.68 33.83
C ASP A 114 29.66 7.19 32.39
N ASP A 115 28.54 7.89 32.14
CA ASP A 115 28.08 8.38 30.83
C ASP A 115 27.76 7.24 29.81
N ALA A 116 27.70 5.98 30.26
CA ALA A 116 27.16 4.86 29.50
C ALA A 116 25.70 4.58 29.92
N GLY A 117 24.93 4.01 29.00
CA GLY A 117 23.57 3.56 29.30
C GLY A 117 23.58 2.18 29.94
N ASP A 118 22.94 2.03 31.10
CA ASP A 118 22.91 0.81 31.89
C ASP A 118 21.65 -0.02 31.66
N ALA A 119 20.48 0.59 31.89
CA ALA A 119 19.20 -0.11 31.98
C ALA A 119 18.15 0.55 31.08
N PRO A 120 17.32 -0.21 30.36
CA PRO A 120 16.27 0.36 29.54
C PRO A 120 15.25 1.11 30.39
N ILE A 121 14.81 2.26 29.89
CA ILE A 121 13.71 3.03 30.46
C ILE A 121 12.45 2.70 29.66
N SER A 122 11.47 2.08 30.31
CA SER A 122 10.14 1.80 29.72
C SER A 122 9.22 3.01 29.76
N ASP A 123 8.23 3.04 28.86
CA ASP A 123 7.17 4.06 28.78
C ASP A 123 7.67 5.51 28.58
N SER A 124 8.93 5.69 28.17
CA SER A 124 9.53 6.99 27.93
C SER A 124 9.02 7.55 26.59
N PRO A 125 8.38 8.73 26.56
CA PRO A 125 7.82 9.29 25.34
C PRO A 125 8.93 9.75 24.39
N VAL A 126 8.79 9.37 23.12
CA VAL A 126 9.69 9.73 22.01
C VAL A 126 8.86 10.40 20.92
N ALA A 127 9.34 11.53 20.41
CA ALA A 127 8.71 12.23 19.30
C ALA A 127 9.68 12.36 18.12
N LEU A 128 9.21 12.01 16.93
CA LEU A 128 9.86 12.34 15.67
C LEU A 128 9.46 13.77 15.29
N VAL A 129 10.46 14.62 15.06
CA VAL A 129 10.26 16.05 14.78
C VAL A 129 10.92 16.41 13.46
N ALA A 130 10.18 17.08 12.58
CA ALA A 130 10.67 17.60 11.31
C ALA A 130 11.61 18.81 11.52
N PRO A 131 12.44 19.18 10.53
CA PRO A 131 13.39 20.30 10.66
C PRO A 131 12.74 21.66 10.96
N ASP A 132 11.47 21.83 10.63
CA ASP A 132 10.66 23.02 10.93
C ASP A 132 10.10 23.04 12.37
N GLY A 133 10.32 21.97 13.14
CA GLY A 133 9.84 21.81 14.51
C GLY A 133 8.48 21.11 14.64
N THR A 134 7.87 20.68 13.53
CA THR A 134 6.58 19.97 13.54
C THR A 134 6.76 18.54 14.05
N ILE A 135 5.89 18.07 14.95
CA ILE A 135 5.88 16.66 15.36
C ILE A 135 5.28 15.82 14.23
N VAL A 136 6.06 14.88 13.72
CA VAL A 136 5.68 13.94 12.65
C VAL A 136 5.03 12.70 13.23
N ALA A 137 5.57 12.15 14.32
CA ALA A 137 5.06 10.97 14.99
C ALA A 137 5.47 10.95 16.46
N THR A 138 4.77 10.17 17.27
CA THR A 138 5.13 9.91 18.67
C THR A 138 5.02 8.42 18.98
N THR A 139 5.92 7.91 19.80
CA THR A 139 5.87 6.56 20.37
C THR A 139 6.35 6.60 21.82
N SER A 140 6.30 5.47 22.52
CA SER A 140 6.97 5.29 23.81
C SER A 140 7.90 4.09 23.73
N THR A 141 8.95 4.07 24.55
CA THR A 141 9.76 2.85 24.71
C THR A 141 8.92 1.69 25.24
N ASP A 142 9.29 0.48 24.85
CA ASP A 142 8.58 -0.74 25.21
C ASP A 142 8.70 -1.07 26.71
N SER A 143 7.77 -1.88 27.20
CA SER A 143 7.68 -2.36 28.59
C SER A 143 8.59 -3.54 28.86
#